data_AF-A0A957GH41-F1
#
_entry.id   AF-A0A957GH41-F1
#
_cell.length_a   1.000
_cell.length_b   1.000
_cell.length_c   1.000
_cell.angle_alpha   90.00
_cell.angle_beta   90.00
_cell.angle_gamma   90.00
#
_symmetry.space_group_name_H-M   'P 1'
#
loop_
_entity.id
_entity.type
_entity.pdbx_description
1 polymer ?
#
loop_
_entity_poly.entity_id
_entity_poly.type
_entity_poly.pdbx_seq_one_letter_code
_entity_poly.pdbx_strand_id
1 'polypeptide(L)'
;MKTFYYPQHIRHDPEQLHKPDTPTRNQLYSEIARRGTIIHDAIAAANFGPIEPPADYGMAPLAAVHDAGLIEFLAQAFDIFQRETGGWRAIPNTFSVRHTPSRLPRSIWGLMGYYAFDTASPIFAGTWEATYWSAQTAVNAAAETLQTGTTSYALCRPPGHHATADLYGGYCFLNN
;
A
#
# COMPACT_ATOMS: atom_id res chain seq x y z
N MET A 1 1.48 -23.61 -9.47
CA MET A 1 2.12 -22.35 -9.08
C MET A 1 1.70 -22.00 -7.66
N LYS A 2 2.69 -21.93 -6.75
CA LYS A 2 2.47 -21.48 -5.38
C LYS A 2 2.07 -20.00 -5.37
N THR A 3 1.10 -19.64 -4.54
CA THR A 3 0.63 -18.27 -4.37
C THR A 3 0.91 -17.79 -2.95
N PHE A 4 1.46 -16.59 -2.81
CA PHE A 4 1.54 -15.90 -1.52
C PHE A 4 0.41 -14.88 -1.41
N TYR A 5 -0.24 -14.85 -0.25
CA TYR A 5 -1.37 -13.95 0.00
C TYR A 5 -1.47 -13.60 1.48
N TYR A 6 -1.61 -12.31 1.78
CA TYR A 6 -1.82 -11.81 3.14
C TYR A 6 -3.30 -11.44 3.35
N PRO A 7 -4.08 -12.20 4.14
CA PRO A 7 -5.53 -12.01 4.22
C PRO A 7 -5.97 -10.72 4.90
N GLN A 8 -5.13 -10.12 5.76
CA GLN A 8 -5.46 -8.86 6.43
C GLN A 8 -5.19 -7.63 5.55
N HIS A 9 -4.84 -7.81 4.27
CA HIS A 9 -4.79 -6.71 3.29
C HIS A 9 -6.10 -5.91 3.23
N ILE A 10 -7.24 -6.53 3.58
CA ILE A 10 -8.56 -5.91 3.70
C ILE A 10 -8.62 -4.74 4.69
N ARG A 11 -7.64 -4.61 5.61
CA ARG A 11 -7.58 -3.50 6.58
C ARG A 11 -7.28 -2.15 5.92
N HIS A 12 -6.76 -2.16 4.70
CA HIS A 12 -6.74 -0.98 3.82
C HIS A 12 -7.94 -1.07 2.87
N ASP A 13 -8.98 -0.28 3.08
CA ASP A 13 -10.16 -0.28 2.21
C ASP A 13 -10.69 1.14 1.94
N PRO A 14 -10.29 1.76 0.81
CA PRO A 14 -10.85 3.03 0.36
C PRO A 14 -12.38 3.04 0.15
N GLU A 15 -13.05 1.88 0.08
CA GLU A 15 -14.51 1.81 0.00
C GLU A 15 -15.19 2.51 1.18
N GLN A 16 -14.54 2.58 2.35
CA GLN A 16 -15.06 3.31 3.52
C GLN A 16 -15.23 4.83 3.29
N LEU A 17 -14.65 5.37 2.21
CA LEU A 17 -14.82 6.77 1.81
C LEU A 17 -16.08 7.02 0.97
N HIS A 18 -16.77 5.97 0.54
CA HIS A 18 -18.04 6.09 -0.18
C HIS A 18 -19.12 6.65 0.76
N LYS A 19 -19.90 7.62 0.27
CA LYS A 19 -21.01 8.19 1.04
C LYS A 19 -22.30 7.43 0.73
N PRO A 20 -23.09 7.01 1.73
CA PRO A 20 -24.32 6.23 1.53
C PRO A 20 -25.38 6.89 0.63
N ASP A 21 -25.39 8.23 0.58
CA ASP A 21 -26.37 9.03 -0.17
C ASP A 21 -25.95 9.31 -1.62
N THR A 22 -24.80 8.80 -2.07
CA THR A 22 -24.34 8.98 -3.45
C THR A 22 -24.80 7.80 -4.30
N PRO A 23 -25.69 8.00 -5.29
CA PRO A 23 -26.27 6.90 -6.09
C PRO A 23 -25.24 6.16 -6.94
N THR A 24 -24.08 6.77 -7.17
CA THR A 24 -22.92 6.15 -7.83
C THR A 24 -21.79 5.96 -6.84
N ARG A 25 -21.15 4.79 -6.88
CA ARG A 25 -19.91 4.52 -6.14
C ARG A 25 -18.88 5.60 -6.41
N ASN A 26 -18.07 5.94 -5.40
CA ASN A 26 -16.97 6.88 -5.60
C ASN A 26 -15.93 6.26 -6.55
N GLN A 27 -15.98 6.64 -7.83
CA GLN A 27 -15.11 6.10 -8.88
C GLN A 27 -13.64 6.49 -8.70
N LEU A 28 -13.34 7.47 -7.84
CA LEU A 28 -11.97 7.88 -7.53
C LEU A 28 -11.18 6.75 -6.87
N TYR A 29 -11.85 5.87 -6.12
CA TYR A 29 -11.23 4.77 -5.38
C TYR A 29 -11.68 3.42 -5.92
N SER A 30 -10.96 2.95 -6.94
CA SER A 30 -11.22 1.64 -7.55
C SER A 30 -10.43 0.51 -6.89
N GLU A 31 -9.35 0.82 -6.17
CA GLU A 31 -8.57 -0.13 -5.37
C GLU A 31 -9.27 -0.37 -4.02
N ILE A 32 -9.98 -1.49 -3.89
CA ILE A 32 -10.85 -1.82 -2.74
C ILE A 32 -10.53 -3.20 -2.20
N ALA A 33 -10.90 -3.47 -0.94
CA ALA A 33 -10.65 -4.76 -0.28
C ALA A 33 -11.09 -5.96 -1.11
N ARG A 34 -12.28 -5.84 -1.71
CA ARG A 34 -12.89 -6.91 -2.52
C ARG A 34 -12.03 -7.37 -3.72
N ARG A 35 -11.12 -6.55 -4.24
CA ARG A 35 -10.25 -6.97 -5.36
C ARG A 35 -9.34 -8.12 -4.98
N GLY A 36 -8.73 -8.07 -3.79
CA GLY A 36 -7.85 -9.13 -3.32
C GLY A 36 -8.62 -10.43 -3.07
N THR A 37 -9.81 -10.35 -2.49
CA THR A 37 -10.65 -11.54 -2.23
C THR A 37 -11.16 -12.17 -3.52
N ILE A 38 -11.60 -11.38 -4.51
CA ILE A 38 -12.03 -11.93 -5.81
C ILE A 38 -10.89 -12.70 -6.51
N ILE A 39 -9.68 -12.15 -6.51
CA ILE A 39 -8.52 -12.81 -7.14
C ILE A 39 -8.14 -14.07 -6.35
N HIS A 40 -8.12 -14.00 -5.02
CA HIS A 40 -7.87 -15.14 -4.14
C HIS A 40 -8.84 -16.29 -4.44
N ASP A 41 -10.15 -15.99 -4.46
CA ASP A 41 -11.20 -17.00 -4.65
C ASP A 41 -11.13 -17.61 -6.06
N ALA A 42 -10.80 -16.81 -7.07
CA ALA A 42 -10.58 -17.31 -8.44
C ALA A 42 -9.39 -18.27 -8.52
N ILE A 43 -8.28 -17.97 -7.84
CA ILE A 43 -7.08 -18.85 -7.79
C ILE A 43 -7.41 -20.14 -7.04
N ALA A 44 -8.11 -20.06 -5.91
CA ALA A 44 -8.54 -21.21 -5.15
C ALA A 44 -9.47 -22.12 -5.97
N ALA A 45 -10.44 -21.53 -6.68
CA ALA A 45 -11.36 -22.26 -7.55
C ALA A 45 -10.65 -22.91 -8.76
N ALA A 46 -9.62 -22.24 -9.31
CA ALA A 46 -8.82 -22.79 -10.40
C ALA A 46 -7.81 -23.87 -9.95
N ASN A 47 -7.60 -24.03 -8.63
CA ASN A 47 -6.70 -25.00 -8.03
C ASN A 47 -5.26 -24.94 -8.60
N PHE A 48 -4.69 -23.73 -8.74
CA PHE A 48 -3.35 -23.55 -9.31
C PHE A 48 -2.21 -24.03 -8.41
N GLY A 49 -2.47 -24.35 -7.14
CA GLY A 49 -1.47 -24.76 -6.17
C GLY A 49 -1.81 -24.25 -4.77
N PRO A 50 -0.92 -24.46 -3.79
CA PRO A 50 -1.12 -23.94 -2.44
C PRO A 50 -1.13 -22.40 -2.42
N ILE A 51 -1.99 -21.85 -1.56
CA ILE A 51 -2.02 -20.43 -1.20
C ILE A 51 -1.53 -20.33 0.24
N GLU A 52 -0.41 -19.64 0.46
CA GLU A 52 0.26 -19.54 1.74
C GLU A 52 0.40 -18.08 2.21
N PRO A 53 0.39 -17.81 3.52
CA PRO A 53 0.77 -16.50 4.03
C PRO A 53 2.26 -16.23 3.76
N PRO A 54 2.65 -14.97 3.46
CA PRO A 54 4.06 -14.61 3.36
C PRO A 54 4.76 -14.73 4.73
N ALA A 55 6.02 -15.14 4.72
CA ALA A 55 6.93 -14.99 5.86
C ALA A 55 7.44 -13.55 5.95
N ASP A 56 7.92 -13.15 7.13
CA ASP A 56 8.47 -11.81 7.36
C ASP A 56 9.97 -11.76 7.06
N TYR A 57 10.37 -11.04 6.01
CA TYR A 57 11.76 -10.75 5.66
C TYR A 57 12.27 -9.43 6.25
N GLY A 58 11.47 -8.78 7.09
CA GLY A 58 11.82 -7.53 7.76
C GLY A 58 11.88 -6.33 6.81
N MET A 59 12.52 -5.27 7.30
CA MET A 59 12.62 -3.98 6.59
C MET A 59 13.69 -3.93 5.51
N ALA A 60 14.67 -4.85 5.54
CA ALA A 60 15.83 -4.79 4.66
C ALA A 60 15.47 -4.81 3.16
N PRO A 61 14.53 -5.65 2.68
CA PRO A 61 14.11 -5.60 1.27
C PRO A 61 13.43 -4.28 0.89
N LEU A 62 12.64 -3.69 1.78
CA LEU A 62 11.96 -2.42 1.54
C LEU A 62 12.98 -1.27 1.45
N ALA A 63 13.93 -1.22 2.38
CA ALA A 63 14.98 -0.22 2.44
C ALA A 63 16.03 -0.35 1.31
N ALA A 64 16.04 -1.48 0.59
CA ALA A 64 16.88 -1.65 -0.60
C ALA A 64 16.35 -0.87 -1.82
N VAL A 65 15.07 -0.47 -1.80
CA VAL A 65 14.38 0.19 -2.93
C VAL A 65 13.91 1.60 -2.56
N HIS A 66 13.41 1.77 -1.35
CA HIS A 66 12.76 3.01 -0.91
C HIS A 66 13.62 3.84 0.02
N ASP A 67 13.44 5.15 -0.07
CA ASP A 67 13.96 6.12 0.86
C ASP A 67 13.50 5.81 2.30
N ALA A 68 14.43 5.91 3.25
CA ALA A 68 14.15 5.60 4.65
C ALA A 68 13.10 6.55 5.25
N GLY A 69 13.08 7.82 4.82
CA GLY A 69 12.12 8.81 5.26
C GLY A 69 10.71 8.51 4.77
N LEU A 70 10.54 8.04 3.53
CA LEU A 70 9.24 7.57 3.03
C LEU A 70 8.72 6.40 3.86
N ILE A 71 9.56 5.41 4.14
CA ILE A 71 9.19 4.24 4.95
C ILE A 71 8.77 4.66 6.35
N GLU A 72 9.58 5.47 7.03
CA GLU A 72 9.29 5.96 8.38
C GLU A 72 7.99 6.78 8.41
N PHE A 73 7.81 7.64 7.40
CA PHE A 73 6.58 8.40 7.24
C PHE A 73 5.37 7.46 7.10
N LEU A 74 5.37 6.53 6.15
CA LEU A 74 4.24 5.61 5.94
C LEU A 74 3.90 4.79 7.18
N ALA A 75 4.92 4.37 7.94
CA ALA A 75 4.74 3.59 9.16
C ALA A 75 4.02 4.34 10.29
N GLN A 76 4.11 5.68 10.31
CA GLN A 76 3.60 6.50 11.41
C GLN A 76 2.55 7.53 10.98
N ALA A 77 2.37 7.75 9.67
CA ALA A 77 1.61 8.85 9.11
C ALA A 77 0.17 8.89 9.63
N PHE A 78 -0.52 7.74 9.67
CA PHE A 78 -1.90 7.69 10.14
C PHE A 78 -2.02 8.16 11.59
N ASP A 79 -1.22 7.59 12.49
CA ASP A 79 -1.32 7.88 13.93
C ASP A 79 -0.94 9.33 14.23
N ILE A 80 0.12 9.84 13.60
CA ILE A 80 0.51 11.25 13.74
C ILE A 80 -0.61 12.16 13.21
N PHE A 81 -1.12 11.87 12.01
CA PHE A 81 -2.17 12.67 11.38
C PHE A 81 -3.45 12.69 12.24
N GLN A 82 -3.89 11.55 12.76
CA GLN A 82 -5.08 11.50 13.61
C GLN A 82 -4.88 12.28 14.92
N ARG A 83 -3.71 12.16 15.55
CA ARG A 83 -3.38 12.93 16.76
C ARG A 83 -3.41 14.44 16.52
N GLU A 84 -2.87 14.90 15.39
CA GLU A 84 -2.77 16.34 15.08
C GLU A 84 -4.06 16.96 14.54
N THR A 85 -4.91 16.17 13.87
CA THR A 85 -6.08 16.70 13.13
C THR A 85 -7.43 16.35 13.76
N GLY A 86 -7.48 15.42 14.71
CA GLY A 86 -8.72 15.12 15.43
C GLY A 86 -9.80 14.44 14.57
N GLY A 87 -9.42 13.54 13.67
CA GLY A 87 -10.37 12.72 12.90
C GLY A 87 -10.49 13.07 11.41
N TRP A 88 -9.64 13.97 10.88
CA TRP A 88 -9.63 14.23 9.44
C TRP A 88 -9.15 13.01 8.66
N ARG A 89 -9.57 12.91 7.40
CA ARG A 89 -9.08 11.89 6.47
C ARG A 89 -7.64 12.21 6.09
N ALA A 90 -6.73 11.27 6.24
CA ALA A 90 -5.33 11.44 5.86
C ALA A 90 -5.19 11.35 4.33
N ILE A 91 -5.55 12.45 3.68
CA ILE A 91 -5.45 12.67 2.23
C ILE A 91 -4.62 13.95 2.06
N PRO A 92 -3.53 13.93 1.26
CA PRO A 92 -2.73 15.12 1.03
C PRO A 92 -3.57 16.19 0.33
N ASN A 93 -3.35 17.45 0.68
CA ASN A 93 -4.00 18.62 0.08
C ASN A 93 -3.00 19.67 -0.43
N THR A 94 -1.72 19.44 -0.21
CA THR A 94 -0.60 20.25 -0.69
C THR A 94 0.44 19.30 -1.28
N PHE A 95 1.28 19.78 -2.19
CA PHE A 95 2.28 18.96 -2.87
C PHE A 95 3.59 19.74 -3.03
N SER A 96 4.72 19.05 -2.87
CA SER A 96 6.03 19.62 -3.20
C SER A 96 6.23 19.60 -4.70
N VAL A 97 6.11 20.77 -5.36
CA VAL A 97 6.17 20.90 -6.82
C VAL A 97 7.52 21.50 -7.25
N ARG A 98 7.78 21.58 -8.57
CA ARG A 98 9.07 21.95 -9.20
C ARG A 98 9.79 23.20 -8.66
N HIS A 99 9.10 24.12 -7.99
CA HIS A 99 9.67 25.35 -7.44
C HIS A 99 9.60 25.42 -5.91
N THR A 100 9.16 24.35 -5.26
CA THR A 100 9.17 24.22 -3.81
C THR A 100 10.60 23.91 -3.35
N PRO A 101 11.15 24.64 -2.36
CA PRO A 101 12.45 24.31 -1.80
C PRO A 101 12.47 22.85 -1.30
N SER A 102 13.56 22.11 -1.53
CA SER A 102 13.75 20.71 -1.13
C SER A 102 13.96 20.53 0.39
N ARG A 103 13.17 21.23 1.21
CA ARG A 103 13.25 21.16 2.66
C ARG A 103 12.18 20.21 3.17
N LEU A 104 12.62 19.18 3.91
CA LEU A 104 11.72 18.29 4.61
C LEU A 104 10.79 19.08 5.56
N PRO A 105 9.45 18.98 5.39
CA PRO A 105 8.51 19.65 6.27
C PRO A 105 8.52 19.06 7.69
N ARG A 106 8.03 19.84 8.66
CA ARG A 106 7.88 19.39 10.06
C ARG A 106 6.44 19.04 10.43
N SER A 107 5.45 19.69 9.81
CA SER A 107 4.05 19.41 10.08
C SER A 107 3.60 18.17 9.31
N ILE A 108 2.67 17.41 9.88
CA ILE A 108 2.12 16.23 9.18
C ILE A 108 1.49 16.62 7.84
N TRP A 109 0.80 17.76 7.76
CA TRP A 109 0.23 18.26 6.51
C TRP A 109 1.26 18.48 5.42
N GLY A 110 2.43 19.01 5.77
CA GLY A 110 3.52 19.18 4.83
C GLY A 110 4.13 17.85 4.43
N LEU A 111 4.31 16.92 5.37
CA LEU A 111 4.86 15.59 5.11
C LEU A 111 3.96 14.76 4.19
N MET A 112 2.64 14.82 4.40
CA MET A 112 1.65 14.18 3.51
C MET A 112 1.85 14.61 2.05
N GLY A 113 2.08 15.90 1.80
CA GLY A 113 2.33 16.44 0.46
C GLY A 113 3.78 16.31 -0.04
N TYR A 114 4.72 16.05 0.86
CA TYR A 114 6.13 15.86 0.53
C TYR A 114 6.38 14.46 -0.03
N TYR A 115 5.74 13.45 0.58
CA TYR A 115 5.88 12.06 0.18
C TYR A 115 4.79 11.56 -0.79
N ALA A 116 3.81 12.39 -1.17
CA ALA A 116 2.74 12.00 -2.10
C ALA A 116 2.81 12.78 -3.42
N PHE A 117 2.28 12.19 -4.49
CA PHE A 117 2.05 12.91 -5.76
C PHE A 117 0.58 12.96 -6.21
N ASP A 118 -0.36 12.37 -5.45
CA ASP A 118 -1.80 12.46 -5.72
C ASP A 118 -2.67 12.40 -4.47
N THR A 119 -3.98 12.54 -4.66
CA THR A 119 -5.03 12.42 -3.62
C THR A 119 -5.80 11.10 -3.70
N ALA A 120 -5.43 10.19 -4.60
CA ALA A 120 -6.13 8.93 -4.84
C ALA A 120 -5.72 7.83 -3.84
N SER A 121 -4.69 8.10 -3.03
CA SER A 121 -4.04 7.13 -2.14
C SER A 121 -4.22 7.54 -0.66
N PRO A 122 -5.45 7.48 -0.11
CA PRO A 122 -5.71 7.85 1.28
C PRO A 122 -5.00 6.90 2.25
N ILE A 123 -4.51 7.44 3.36
CA ILE A 123 -3.92 6.65 4.44
C ILE A 123 -4.99 6.37 5.52
N PHE A 124 -5.08 5.10 5.91
CA PHE A 124 -5.96 4.58 6.96
C PHE A 124 -5.15 3.82 8.01
N ALA A 125 -5.78 3.51 9.16
CA ALA A 125 -5.16 2.75 10.26
C ALA A 125 -4.47 1.47 9.79
N GLY A 126 -5.07 0.72 8.86
CA GLY A 126 -4.52 -0.52 8.33
C GLY A 126 -3.58 -0.38 7.12
N THR A 127 -3.26 0.85 6.69
CA THR A 127 -2.53 1.06 5.42
C THR A 127 -1.08 0.62 5.53
N TRP A 128 -0.40 0.96 6.62
CA TRP A 128 0.98 0.53 6.81
C TRP A 128 1.09 -1.00 6.85
N GLU A 129 0.27 -1.66 7.67
CA GLU A 129 0.28 -3.12 7.78
C GLU A 129 -0.03 -3.81 6.44
N ALA A 130 -1.10 -3.39 5.74
CA ALA A 130 -1.44 -3.96 4.43
C ALA A 130 -0.33 -3.74 3.41
N THR A 131 0.28 -2.55 3.38
CA THR A 131 1.38 -2.21 2.46
C THR A 131 2.63 -3.03 2.76
N TYR A 132 3.04 -3.09 4.03
CA TYR A 132 4.18 -3.88 4.48
C TYR A 132 4.05 -5.33 4.03
N TRP A 133 2.90 -5.95 4.30
CA TRP A 133 2.67 -7.35 3.95
C TRP A 133 2.41 -7.58 2.46
N SER A 134 1.98 -6.56 1.71
CA SER A 134 1.97 -6.61 0.24
C SER A 134 3.40 -6.73 -0.31
N ALA A 135 4.34 -5.94 0.23
CA ALA A 135 5.75 -6.04 -0.14
C ALA A 135 6.36 -7.39 0.29
N GLN A 136 6.05 -7.87 1.50
CA GLN A 136 6.48 -9.21 1.94
C GLN A 136 5.94 -10.31 1.01
N THR A 137 4.71 -10.16 0.49
CA THR A 137 4.12 -11.10 -0.48
C THR A 137 4.96 -11.20 -1.75
N ALA A 138 5.44 -10.07 -2.29
CA ALA A 138 6.34 -10.07 -3.44
C ALA A 138 7.72 -10.67 -3.12
N VAL A 139 8.31 -10.32 -1.98
CA VAL A 139 9.61 -10.87 -1.54
C VAL A 139 9.57 -12.40 -1.40
N ASN A 140 8.49 -12.94 -0.82
CA ASN A 140 8.32 -14.39 -0.66
C ASN A 140 8.17 -15.10 -2.01
N ALA A 141 7.40 -14.54 -2.94
CA ALA A 141 7.26 -15.07 -4.29
C ALA A 141 8.62 -15.08 -5.03
N ALA A 142 9.37 -13.99 -4.94
CA ALA A 142 10.71 -13.91 -5.51
C ALA A 142 11.65 -14.98 -4.90
N ALA A 143 11.64 -15.15 -3.57
CA ALA A 143 12.45 -16.14 -2.88
C ALA A 143 12.08 -17.58 -3.27
N GLU A 144 10.79 -17.92 -3.34
CA GLU A 144 10.30 -19.22 -3.79
C GLU A 144 10.75 -19.53 -5.23
N THR A 145 10.63 -18.56 -6.13
CA THR A 145 11.05 -18.74 -7.52
C THR A 145 12.55 -18.92 -7.65
N LEU A 146 13.35 -18.16 -6.89
CA LEU A 146 14.81 -18.33 -6.84
C LEU A 146 15.21 -19.70 -6.28
N GLN A 147 14.52 -20.17 -5.23
CA GLN A 147 14.83 -21.43 -4.57
C GLN A 147 14.43 -22.66 -5.41
N THR A 148 13.25 -22.63 -6.03
CA THR A 148 12.68 -23.80 -6.71
C THR A 148 12.93 -23.81 -8.22
N GLY A 149 13.26 -22.67 -8.82
CA GLY A 149 13.31 -22.49 -10.27
C GLY A 149 11.94 -22.51 -10.95
N THR A 150 10.84 -22.47 -10.17
CA THR A 150 9.46 -22.52 -10.69
C THR A 150 8.74 -21.19 -10.50
N THR A 151 7.78 -20.89 -11.37
CA THR A 151 6.95 -19.69 -11.25
C THR A 151 6.13 -19.74 -9.95
N SER A 152 6.12 -18.63 -9.23
CA SER A 152 5.25 -18.33 -8.08
C SER A 152 4.40 -17.09 -8.38
N TYR A 153 3.35 -16.86 -7.59
CA TYR A 153 2.49 -15.69 -7.72
C TYR A 153 2.40 -14.91 -6.41
N ALA A 154 2.63 -13.60 -6.49
CA ALA A 154 2.45 -12.66 -5.39
C ALA A 154 1.10 -11.95 -5.54
N LEU A 155 0.11 -12.32 -4.74
CA LEU A 155 -1.19 -11.64 -4.71
C LEU A 155 -1.09 -10.36 -3.87
N CYS A 156 -0.38 -9.37 -4.40
CA CYS A 156 -0.11 -8.11 -3.72
C CYS A 156 -1.36 -7.23 -3.66
N ARG A 157 -1.67 -6.71 -2.46
CA ARG A 157 -2.63 -5.62 -2.25
C ARG A 157 -2.29 -4.85 -0.96
N PRO A 158 -2.17 -3.52 -0.98
CA PRO A 158 -2.31 -2.60 -2.12
C PRO A 158 -1.24 -2.82 -3.22
N PRO A 159 -1.48 -2.35 -4.47
CA PRO A 159 -0.51 -2.45 -5.56
C PRO A 159 0.75 -1.61 -5.26
N GLY A 160 1.79 -1.74 -6.10
CA GLY A 160 3.09 -1.10 -5.84
C GLY A 160 3.72 -0.29 -6.97
N HIS A 161 3.39 -0.56 -8.23
CA HIS A 161 4.16 -0.06 -9.38
C HIS A 161 4.22 1.47 -9.57
N HIS A 162 3.36 2.24 -8.91
CA HIS A 162 3.38 3.70 -8.94
C HIS A 162 4.21 4.32 -7.81
N ALA A 163 4.54 3.56 -6.76
CA ALA A 163 5.43 4.03 -5.71
C ALA A 163 6.85 4.15 -6.27
N THR A 164 7.42 5.34 -6.14
CA THR A 164 8.81 5.62 -6.51
C THR A 164 9.73 5.36 -5.31
N ALA A 165 11.01 5.71 -5.41
CA ALA A 165 11.92 5.58 -4.29
C ALA A 165 11.45 6.38 -3.07
N ASP A 166 10.92 7.59 -3.27
CA ASP A 166 10.60 8.55 -2.22
C ASP A 166 9.16 9.12 -2.28
N LEU A 167 8.33 8.66 -3.20
CA LEU A 167 6.93 9.11 -3.30
C LEU A 167 5.93 7.96 -3.43
N TYR A 168 4.78 8.11 -2.78
CA TYR A 168 3.60 7.25 -2.92
C TYR A 168 2.48 7.92 -3.74
N GLY A 169 1.62 7.09 -4.33
CA GLY A 169 0.50 7.52 -5.16
C GLY A 169 0.02 6.39 -6.08
N GLY A 170 -1.08 6.60 -6.80
CA GLY A 170 -1.68 5.63 -7.72
C GLY A 170 -2.20 4.40 -6.99
N TYR A 171 -2.72 4.58 -5.78
CA TYR A 171 -3.07 3.50 -4.83
C TYR A 171 -1.86 2.72 -4.28
N CYS A 172 -0.63 3.11 -4.67
CA CYS A 172 0.60 2.42 -4.31
C CYS A 172 1.36 3.16 -3.22
N PHE A 173 1.90 2.40 -2.27
CA PHE A 173 2.64 2.94 -1.12
C PHE A 173 4.09 2.47 -1.08
N LEU A 174 4.32 1.19 -1.35
CA LEU A 174 5.64 0.59 -1.60
C LEU A 174 5.59 -0.17 -2.92
N ASN A 175 6.72 -0.23 -3.63
CA ASN A 175 6.86 -0.92 -4.90
C ASN A 175 7.23 -2.39 -4.63
N ASN A 176 6.20 -3.24 -4.51
CA ASN A 176 6.33 -4.68 -4.25
C ASN A 176 7.14 -5.37 -5.36
#